data_AF-A0A1Y1QQM6-F1
#
_entry.id   AF-A0A1Y1QQM6-F1
#
_cell.length_a   1.000
_cell.length_b   1.000
_cell.length_c   1.000
_cell.angle_alpha   90.00
_cell.angle_beta   90.00
_cell.angle_gamma   90.00
#
_symmetry.space_group_name_H-M   'P 1'
#
loop_
_entity.id
_entity.type
_entity.pdbx_description
1 polymer ?
#
loop_
_entity_poly.entity_id
_entity_poly.type
_entity_poly.pdbx_seq_one_letter_code
_entity_poly.pdbx_strand_id
1 'polypeptide(L)'
;MDSSGTHFINLSSLLTSRDNIRQGIADLLVLRRSLGNVEAVPLDISKVGFVGHSLGGIVGTGYLAAEPLATPASLVAPGGGIARLLDGSASFGPVIKAGLAGAGLIAGTPDYDTFMAVAQIALDPADPVVLGAKAAATHPLHVIEVLGDQVIPNRVANAPLSGTEALASVMPLRSITTTTAGEDGLVRFNSGVHGSLLDPTSSFAATVETQRQVAAFQLTRGTAISIGDSSVIAPAAP
;
A
#
# COMPACT_ATOMS: atom_id res chain seq x y z
N MET A 1 22.92 -10.96 5.62
CA MET A 1 22.30 -9.71 5.13
C MET A 1 20.82 -9.90 5.34
N ASP A 2 20.23 -9.20 6.29
CA ASP A 2 18.78 -9.27 6.51
C ASP A 2 18.09 -8.61 5.30
N SER A 3 16.95 -9.16 4.87
CA SER A 3 16.12 -8.53 3.85
C SER A 3 15.60 -7.17 4.33
N SER A 4 15.29 -6.25 3.42
CA SER A 4 14.66 -4.98 3.80
C SER A 4 13.34 -5.24 4.53
N GLY A 5 13.05 -4.44 5.55
CA GLY A 5 11.80 -4.54 6.32
C GLY A 5 11.76 -5.66 7.38
N THR A 6 12.77 -6.52 7.50
CA THR A 6 12.79 -7.67 8.43
C THR A 6 12.47 -7.29 9.89
N HIS A 7 12.93 -6.11 10.33
CA HIS A 7 12.71 -5.61 11.70
C HIS A 7 11.63 -4.53 11.80
N PHE A 8 11.00 -4.19 10.67
CA PHE A 8 10.03 -3.10 10.63
C PHE A 8 8.72 -3.51 11.30
N ILE A 9 8.32 -4.78 11.12
CA ILE A 9 7.23 -5.41 11.85
C ILE A 9 7.82 -6.35 12.92
N ASN A 10 7.41 -6.13 14.16
CA ASN A 10 7.84 -6.85 15.34
C ASN A 10 6.62 -7.39 16.11
N LEU A 11 6.37 -8.69 15.99
CA LEU A 11 5.24 -9.35 16.64
C LEU A 11 5.39 -9.43 18.18
N SER A 12 6.64 -9.38 18.68
CA SER A 12 6.93 -9.33 20.11
C SER A 12 6.72 -7.94 20.70
N SER A 13 6.70 -6.90 19.87
CA SER A 13 6.40 -5.52 20.25
C SER A 13 5.57 -4.82 19.18
N LEU A 14 4.25 -4.98 19.30
CA LEU A 14 3.27 -4.35 18.42
C LEU A 14 3.38 -2.82 18.41
N LEU A 15 3.71 -2.22 19.56
CA LEU A 15 3.92 -0.79 19.69
C LEU A 15 5.16 -0.31 18.92
N THR A 16 6.25 -1.09 18.94
CA THR A 16 7.42 -0.78 18.10
C THR A 16 7.07 -0.84 16.62
N SER A 17 6.27 -1.83 16.19
CA SER A 17 5.79 -1.91 14.81
C SER A 17 4.98 -0.68 14.40
N ARG A 18 4.03 -0.26 15.25
CA ARG A 18 3.25 0.96 15.05
C ARG A 18 4.16 2.18 14.94
N ASP A 19 5.11 2.33 15.87
CA ASP A 19 5.95 3.51 15.96
C ASP A 19 6.97 3.58 14.81
N ASN A 20 7.42 2.44 14.27
CA ASN A 20 8.20 2.38 13.02
C ASN A 20 7.40 2.95 11.84
N ILE A 21 6.12 2.59 11.69
CA ILE A 21 5.24 3.15 10.64
C ILE A 21 5.08 4.66 10.85
N ARG A 22 4.80 5.10 12.08
CA ARG A 22 4.64 6.53 12.41
C ARG A 22 5.91 7.33 12.17
N GLN A 23 7.08 6.75 12.45
CA GLN A 23 8.36 7.38 12.15
C GLN A 23 8.54 7.54 10.64
N GLY A 24 8.26 6.50 9.84
CA GLY A 24 8.30 6.61 8.38
C GLY A 24 7.35 7.69 7.84
N ILE A 25 6.16 7.84 8.44
CA ILE A 25 5.22 8.93 8.11
C ILE A 25 5.84 10.29 8.43
N ALA A 26 6.44 10.44 9.62
CA ALA A 26 7.09 11.69 10.03
C ALA A 26 8.28 12.04 9.13
N ASP A 27 9.09 11.06 8.74
CA ASP A 27 10.23 11.24 7.84
C ASP A 27 9.78 11.75 6.47
N LEU A 28 8.69 11.20 5.91
CA LEU A 28 8.11 11.68 4.65
C LEU A 28 7.58 13.12 4.75
N LEU A 29 6.93 13.47 5.87
CA LEU A 29 6.47 14.85 6.12
C LEU A 29 7.65 15.82 6.22
N VAL A 30 8.70 15.45 6.96
CA VAL A 30 9.92 16.26 7.08
C VAL A 30 10.59 16.43 5.72
N LEU A 31 10.70 15.35 4.94
CA LEU A 31 11.21 15.41 3.57
C LEU A 31 10.39 16.38 2.72
N ARG A 32 9.06 16.26 2.70
CA ARG A 32 8.16 17.13 1.95
C ARG A 32 8.32 18.61 2.30
N ARG A 33 8.51 18.94 3.58
CA ARG A 33 8.73 20.32 4.06
C ARG A 33 10.15 20.82 3.76
N SER A 34 11.13 19.94 3.68
CA SER A 34 12.54 20.29 3.46
C SER A 34 12.91 20.44 1.98
N LEU A 35 12.04 20.09 1.04
CA LEU A 35 12.33 20.17 -0.40
C LEU A 35 12.76 21.58 -0.85
N GLY A 36 12.22 22.64 -0.24
CA GLY A 36 12.59 24.03 -0.54
C GLY A 36 14.02 24.41 -0.13
N ASN A 37 14.67 23.58 0.68
CA ASN A 37 16.05 23.79 1.13
C ASN A 37 17.08 23.03 0.28
N VAL A 38 16.65 22.28 -0.74
CA VAL A 38 17.55 21.54 -1.63
C VAL A 38 18.10 22.48 -2.71
N GLU A 39 19.37 22.86 -2.58
CA GLU A 39 20.03 23.78 -3.52
C GLU A 39 20.86 23.06 -4.60
N ALA A 40 21.22 21.78 -4.36
CA ALA A 40 22.10 21.01 -5.25
C ALA A 40 21.48 20.71 -6.63
N VAL A 41 20.15 20.71 -6.71
CA VAL A 41 19.39 20.51 -7.95
C VAL A 41 18.18 21.45 -7.96
N PRO A 42 17.83 22.07 -9.10
CA PRO A 42 16.64 22.91 -9.16
C PRO A 42 15.38 22.04 -9.07
N LEU A 43 14.62 22.21 -7.98
CA LEU A 43 13.35 21.52 -7.75
C LEU A 43 12.16 22.45 -7.95
N ASP A 44 11.18 22.02 -8.76
CA ASP A 44 9.87 22.68 -8.85
C ASP A 44 8.97 22.16 -7.71
N ILE A 45 9.02 22.84 -6.56
CA ILE A 45 8.27 22.44 -5.36
C ILE A 45 6.74 22.57 -5.51
N SER A 46 6.27 23.21 -6.58
CA SER A 46 4.85 23.23 -6.96
C SER A 46 4.40 21.92 -7.64
N LYS A 47 5.36 21.13 -8.14
CA LYS A 47 5.13 19.88 -8.87
C LYS A 47 5.63 18.65 -8.13
N VAL A 48 5.26 18.52 -6.87
CA VAL A 48 5.57 17.32 -6.08
C VAL A 48 4.48 16.28 -6.24
N GLY A 49 4.89 15.01 -6.27
CA GLY A 49 4.05 13.83 -6.36
C GLY A 49 4.63 12.72 -5.49
N PHE A 50 3.87 11.64 -5.27
CA PHE A 50 4.29 10.54 -4.41
C PHE A 50 4.09 9.19 -5.09
N VAL A 51 5.05 8.28 -4.94
CA VAL A 51 4.91 6.88 -5.35
C VAL A 51 5.38 6.01 -4.19
N GLY A 52 4.50 5.14 -3.72
CA GLY A 52 4.80 4.18 -2.66
C GLY A 52 4.51 2.77 -3.13
N HIS A 53 5.46 1.84 -2.96
CA HIS A 53 5.27 0.43 -3.27
C HIS A 53 5.24 -0.39 -1.99
N SER A 54 4.29 -1.33 -1.87
CA SER A 54 4.20 -2.25 -0.73
C SER A 54 4.17 -1.49 0.61
N LEU A 55 5.13 -1.74 1.50
CA LEU A 55 5.33 -1.00 2.75
C LEU A 55 5.45 0.52 2.53
N GLY A 56 6.06 0.96 1.44
CA GLY A 56 6.11 2.38 1.08
C GLY A 56 4.74 2.96 0.76
N GLY A 57 3.80 2.16 0.25
CA GLY A 57 2.39 2.54 0.07
C GLY A 57 1.60 2.53 1.39
N ILE A 58 1.92 1.61 2.31
CA ILE A 58 1.35 1.56 3.67
C ILE A 58 1.73 2.82 4.45
N VAL A 59 3.03 3.10 4.57
CA VAL A 59 3.56 4.31 5.21
C VAL A 59 3.08 5.56 4.45
N GLY A 60 3.11 5.50 3.11
CA GLY A 60 2.66 6.57 2.23
C GLY A 60 1.21 6.99 2.46
N THR A 61 0.31 6.04 2.74
CA THR A 61 -1.09 6.36 3.06
C THR A 61 -1.20 7.24 4.31
N GLY A 62 -0.40 6.97 5.34
CA GLY A 62 -0.38 7.78 6.55
C GLY A 62 0.26 9.16 6.33
N TYR A 63 1.30 9.26 5.50
CA TYR A 63 1.86 10.54 5.05
C TYR A 63 0.81 11.39 4.35
N LEU A 64 0.10 10.81 3.37
CA LEU A 64 -0.98 11.47 2.64
C LEU A 64 -2.12 11.89 3.59
N ALA A 65 -2.52 11.04 4.52
CA ALA A 65 -3.52 11.42 5.53
C ALA A 65 -3.11 12.62 6.41
N ALA A 66 -1.83 12.98 6.48
CA ALA A 66 -1.33 14.12 7.24
C ALA A 66 -0.92 15.33 6.38
N GLU A 67 -0.77 15.17 5.06
CA GLU A 67 -0.31 16.22 4.17
C GLU A 67 -1.48 17.10 3.69
N PRO A 68 -1.53 18.40 4.04
CA PRO A 68 -2.62 19.27 3.62
C PRO A 68 -2.53 19.72 2.15
N LEU A 69 -1.38 19.60 1.50
CA LEU A 69 -1.22 20.00 0.09
C LEU A 69 -1.55 18.84 -0.85
N ALA A 70 -2.49 19.06 -1.77
CA ALA A 70 -2.83 18.10 -2.82
C ALA A 70 -1.56 17.58 -3.52
N THR A 71 -1.42 16.25 -3.55
CA THR A 71 -0.21 15.54 -3.99
C THR A 71 -0.68 14.35 -4.80
N PRO A 72 -0.48 14.29 -6.13
CA PRO A 72 -0.83 13.12 -6.92
C PRO A 72 -0.03 11.92 -6.43
N ALA A 73 -0.71 10.87 -5.98
CA ALA A 73 -0.10 9.72 -5.36
C ALA A 73 -0.43 8.42 -6.10
N SER A 74 0.61 7.63 -6.40
CA SER A 74 0.44 6.24 -6.81
C SER A 74 0.85 5.30 -5.69
N LEU A 75 -0.08 4.46 -5.23
CA LEU A 75 0.16 3.44 -4.21
C LEU A 75 0.10 2.07 -4.88
N VAL A 76 1.25 1.41 -5.04
CA VAL A 76 1.37 0.14 -5.76
C VAL A 76 1.48 -1.02 -4.78
N ALA A 77 0.54 -1.96 -4.86
CA ALA A 77 0.35 -3.06 -3.93
C ALA A 77 0.36 -2.65 -2.42
N PRO A 78 -0.35 -1.58 -2.01
CA PRO A 78 -0.51 -1.25 -0.58
C PRO A 78 -1.58 -2.15 0.05
N GLY A 79 -1.75 -2.10 1.37
CA GLY A 79 -2.91 -2.70 2.02
C GLY A 79 -3.14 -2.14 3.42
N GLY A 80 -4.36 -2.32 3.93
CA GLY A 80 -4.74 -1.94 5.30
C GLY A 80 -5.13 -3.15 6.13
N GLY A 81 -5.48 -2.92 7.40
CA GLY A 81 -5.82 -3.97 8.35
C GLY A 81 -4.61 -4.89 8.57
N ILE A 82 -3.48 -4.28 8.94
CA ILE A 82 -2.13 -4.85 8.89
C ILE A 82 -2.04 -6.19 9.60
N ALA A 83 -2.69 -6.36 10.77
CA ALA A 83 -2.55 -7.60 11.54
C ALA A 83 -3.04 -8.81 10.75
N ARG A 84 -4.28 -8.76 10.25
CA ARG A 84 -4.86 -9.85 9.46
C ARG A 84 -4.37 -9.89 8.01
N LEU A 85 -3.94 -8.75 7.45
CA LEU A 85 -3.24 -8.70 6.18
C LEU A 85 -1.97 -9.57 6.24
N LEU A 86 -1.13 -9.37 7.26
CA LEU A 86 0.11 -10.12 7.42
C LEU A 86 -0.15 -11.60 7.73
N ASP A 87 -1.13 -11.90 8.59
CA ASP A 87 -1.58 -13.27 8.88
C ASP A 87 -2.11 -14.02 7.63
N GLY A 88 -2.83 -13.30 6.77
CA GLY A 88 -3.41 -13.80 5.52
C GLY A 88 -2.42 -13.86 4.35
N SER A 89 -1.25 -13.24 4.47
CA SER A 89 -0.20 -13.24 3.44
C SER A 89 0.37 -14.63 3.23
N ALA A 90 0.53 -15.06 1.98
CA ALA A 90 1.20 -16.33 1.67
C ALA A 90 2.70 -16.29 2.04
N SER A 91 3.32 -15.10 1.97
CA SER A 91 4.73 -14.90 2.26
C SER A 91 5.00 -14.73 3.76
N PHE A 92 4.16 -13.99 4.47
CA PHE A 92 4.38 -13.68 5.90
C PHE A 92 3.58 -14.56 6.86
N GLY A 93 2.37 -14.98 6.47
CA GLY A 93 1.44 -15.71 7.32
C GLY A 93 2.02 -17.00 7.93
N PRO A 94 2.71 -17.88 7.17
CA PRO A 94 3.32 -19.09 7.73
C PRO A 94 4.32 -18.81 8.85
N VAL A 95 5.17 -17.78 8.69
CA VAL A 95 6.18 -17.41 9.69
C VAL A 95 5.53 -16.82 10.93
N ILE A 96 4.53 -15.95 10.75
CA ILE A 96 3.76 -15.35 11.85
C ILE A 96 3.05 -16.43 12.67
N LYS A 97 2.33 -17.34 11.99
CA LYS A 97 1.60 -18.44 12.64
C LYS A 97 2.54 -19.36 13.42
N ALA A 98 3.69 -19.71 12.84
CA ALA A 98 4.69 -20.53 13.51
C ALA A 98 5.29 -19.83 14.75
N GLY A 99 5.63 -18.54 14.64
CA GLY A 99 6.17 -17.75 15.75
C GLY A 99 5.18 -17.62 16.91
N LEU A 100 3.91 -17.31 16.61
CA LEU A 100 2.85 -17.22 17.60
C LEU A 100 2.52 -18.58 18.23
N ALA A 101 2.56 -19.66 17.45
CA ALA A 101 2.38 -21.00 17.99
C ALA A 101 3.46 -21.37 19.02
N GLY A 102 4.71 -20.93 18.81
CA GLY A 102 5.79 -21.06 19.79
C GLY A 102 5.53 -20.33 21.12
N ALA A 103 4.65 -19.32 21.11
CA ALA A 103 4.17 -18.61 22.30
C ALA A 103 2.82 -19.14 22.84
N GLY A 104 2.33 -20.26 22.32
CA GLY A 104 1.05 -20.88 22.72
C GLY A 104 -0.19 -20.33 22.01
N LEU A 105 -0.03 -19.39 21.07
CA LEU A 105 -1.12 -18.81 20.29
C LEU A 105 -1.30 -19.60 18.99
N ILE A 106 -2.23 -20.56 19.00
CA ILE A 106 -2.47 -21.48 17.86
C ILE A 106 -3.53 -20.90 16.91
N ALA A 107 -3.21 -20.78 15.62
CA ALA A 107 -4.14 -20.29 14.60
C ALA A 107 -5.46 -21.09 14.60
N GLY A 108 -6.59 -20.38 14.49
CA GLY A 108 -7.94 -20.96 14.54
C GLY A 108 -8.50 -21.15 15.96
N THR A 109 -7.81 -20.68 17.00
CA THR A 109 -8.31 -20.66 18.37
C THR A 109 -8.81 -19.27 18.79
N PRO A 110 -9.72 -19.17 19.78
CA PRO A 110 -10.18 -17.87 20.29
C PRO A 110 -9.07 -16.95 20.80
N ASP A 111 -8.02 -17.52 21.43
CA ASP A 111 -6.90 -16.74 21.95
C ASP A 111 -6.08 -16.13 20.82
N TYR A 112 -5.89 -16.85 19.71
CA TYR A 112 -5.25 -16.34 18.51
C TYR A 112 -6.06 -15.20 17.88
N ASP A 113 -7.37 -15.37 17.79
CA ASP A 113 -8.25 -14.33 17.24
C ASP A 113 -8.27 -13.08 18.12
N THR A 114 -8.25 -13.27 19.45
CA THR A 114 -8.11 -12.18 20.43
C THR A 114 -6.78 -11.46 20.26
N PHE A 115 -5.68 -12.21 20.10
CA PHE A 115 -4.37 -11.61 19.83
C PHE A 115 -4.40 -10.77 18.54
N MET A 116 -4.98 -11.29 17.46
CA MET A 116 -5.08 -10.54 16.20
C MET A 116 -5.92 -9.27 16.31
N ALA A 117 -7.01 -9.30 17.09
CA ALA A 117 -7.80 -8.11 17.37
C ALA A 117 -7.02 -7.05 18.16
N VAL A 118 -6.31 -7.46 19.22
CA VAL A 118 -5.46 -6.54 20.01
C VAL A 118 -4.28 -6.00 19.18
N ALA A 119 -3.68 -6.84 18.33
CA ALA A 119 -2.65 -6.44 17.41
C ALA A 119 -3.15 -5.36 16.44
N GLN A 120 -4.36 -5.53 15.90
CA GLN A 120 -4.96 -4.52 15.03
C GLN A 120 -5.23 -3.21 15.79
N ILE A 121 -5.83 -3.27 16.97
CA ILE A 121 -6.08 -2.07 17.82
C ILE A 121 -4.77 -1.31 18.09
N ALA A 122 -3.68 -2.04 18.37
CA ALA A 122 -2.38 -1.42 18.59
C ALA A 122 -1.86 -0.71 17.33
N LEU A 123 -2.12 -1.23 16.13
CA LEU A 123 -1.64 -0.70 14.85
C LEU A 123 -2.54 0.39 14.26
N ASP A 124 -3.83 0.41 14.59
CA ASP A 124 -4.84 1.32 14.04
C ASP A 124 -4.41 2.80 13.93
N PRO A 125 -3.69 3.40 14.90
CA PRO A 125 -3.23 4.80 14.78
C PRO A 125 -2.25 5.07 13.64
N ALA A 126 -1.76 4.03 12.95
CA ALA A 126 -0.84 4.09 11.83
C ALA A 126 -1.32 3.27 10.61
N ASP A 127 -2.51 2.66 10.69
CA ASP A 127 -3.00 1.71 9.67
C ASP A 127 -3.68 2.42 8.49
N PRO A 128 -3.33 2.07 7.23
CA PRO A 128 -4.02 2.58 6.05
C PRO A 128 -5.54 2.42 6.06
N VAL A 129 -6.10 1.36 6.66
CA VAL A 129 -7.57 1.17 6.69
C VAL A 129 -8.28 2.23 7.52
N VAL A 130 -7.58 2.81 8.51
CA VAL A 130 -8.09 3.92 9.34
C VAL A 130 -7.80 5.27 8.68
N LEU A 131 -6.64 5.41 8.05
CA LEU A 131 -6.14 6.68 7.53
C LEU A 131 -6.54 6.96 6.07
N GLY A 132 -6.93 5.94 5.32
CA GLY A 132 -7.13 5.98 3.87
C GLY A 132 -8.22 6.96 3.43
N ALA A 133 -9.34 7.01 4.14
CA ALA A 133 -10.42 7.97 3.85
C ALA A 133 -9.93 9.43 3.96
N LYS A 134 -9.05 9.72 4.92
CA LYS A 134 -8.48 11.05 5.10
C LYS A 134 -7.48 11.40 3.99
N ALA A 135 -6.69 10.42 3.53
CA ALA A 135 -5.83 10.60 2.38
C ALA A 135 -6.64 10.90 1.11
N ALA A 136 -7.68 10.12 0.83
CA ALA A 136 -8.55 10.29 -0.34
C ALA A 136 -9.30 11.63 -0.34
N ALA A 137 -9.56 12.23 0.83
CA ALA A 137 -10.23 13.52 0.91
C ALA A 137 -9.41 14.71 0.37
N THR A 138 -8.10 14.56 0.20
CA THR A 138 -7.19 15.68 -0.15
C THR A 138 -6.36 15.42 -1.42
N HIS A 139 -6.15 14.16 -1.79
CA HIS A 139 -5.16 13.79 -2.79
C HIS A 139 -5.78 12.98 -3.94
N PRO A 140 -5.39 13.24 -5.19
CA PRO A 140 -5.62 12.31 -6.29
C PRO A 140 -4.88 10.99 -6.06
N LEU A 141 -5.59 9.86 -6.03
CA LEU A 141 -5.09 8.54 -5.69
C LEU A 141 -5.21 7.55 -6.85
N HIS A 142 -4.06 7.06 -7.30
CA HIS A 142 -3.95 5.92 -8.19
C HIS A 142 -3.45 4.69 -7.41
N VAL A 143 -4.33 3.74 -7.13
CA VAL A 143 -3.95 2.49 -6.46
C VAL A 143 -3.80 1.39 -7.50
N ILE A 144 -2.75 0.59 -7.39
CA ILE A 144 -2.51 -0.58 -8.23
C ILE A 144 -2.48 -1.82 -7.35
N GLU A 145 -3.11 -2.89 -7.80
CA GLU A 145 -2.89 -4.22 -7.24
C GLU A 145 -2.63 -5.24 -8.34
N VAL A 146 -1.94 -6.32 -7.98
CA VAL A 146 -1.79 -7.51 -8.83
C VAL A 146 -2.67 -8.61 -8.25
N LEU A 147 -3.50 -9.22 -9.08
CA LEU A 147 -4.35 -10.33 -8.65
C LEU A 147 -3.50 -11.53 -8.25
N GLY A 148 -3.74 -12.06 -7.06
CA GLY A 148 -2.97 -13.18 -6.52
C GLY A 148 -1.60 -12.79 -5.97
N ASP A 149 -1.41 -11.52 -5.60
CA ASP A 149 -0.22 -11.06 -4.88
C ASP A 149 0.01 -11.91 -3.61
N GLN A 150 1.22 -12.48 -3.52
CA GLN A 150 1.60 -13.41 -2.44
C GLN A 150 2.12 -12.69 -1.19
N VAL A 151 2.38 -11.38 -1.27
CA VAL A 151 2.96 -10.59 -0.19
C VAL A 151 1.87 -9.76 0.47
N ILE A 152 1.15 -8.95 -0.32
CA ILE A 152 0.03 -8.14 0.14
C ILE A 152 -1.25 -8.71 -0.49
N PRO A 153 -2.04 -9.51 0.25
CA PRO A 153 -3.23 -10.12 -0.32
C PRO A 153 -4.26 -9.06 -0.72
N ASN A 154 -4.92 -9.25 -1.87
CA ASN A 154 -6.00 -8.37 -2.31
C ASN A 154 -7.17 -8.39 -1.30
N ARG A 155 -7.52 -9.58 -0.79
CA ARG A 155 -8.51 -9.83 0.26
C ARG A 155 -8.01 -10.89 1.23
N VAL A 156 -8.45 -10.83 2.48
CA VAL A 156 -8.20 -11.87 3.49
C VAL A 156 -9.52 -12.54 3.90
N ALA A 157 -9.58 -13.87 3.80
CA ALA A 157 -10.75 -14.63 4.22
C ALA A 157 -11.06 -14.37 5.70
N ASN A 158 -12.34 -14.12 6.02
CA ASN A 158 -12.82 -13.80 7.37
C ASN A 158 -12.25 -12.51 7.99
N ALA A 159 -11.54 -11.68 7.23
CA ALA A 159 -11.05 -10.37 7.67
C ALA A 159 -11.34 -9.30 6.59
N PRO A 160 -12.59 -8.84 6.45
CA PRO A 160 -13.03 -7.98 5.34
C PRO A 160 -12.40 -6.59 5.35
N LEU A 161 -11.78 -6.18 6.47
CA LEU A 161 -11.07 -4.90 6.60
C LEU A 161 -9.57 -5.01 6.31
N SER A 162 -9.11 -6.14 5.75
CA SER A 162 -7.69 -6.39 5.48
C SER A 162 -7.39 -6.65 4.01
N GLY A 163 -6.27 -6.10 3.55
CA GLY A 163 -5.78 -6.21 2.17
C GLY A 163 -5.92 -4.93 1.36
N THR A 164 -5.56 -5.01 0.07
CA THR A 164 -5.62 -3.85 -0.86
C THR A 164 -7.06 -3.44 -1.17
N GLU A 165 -7.97 -4.40 -1.33
CA GLU A 165 -9.39 -4.12 -1.62
C GLU A 165 -10.11 -3.42 -0.46
N ALA A 166 -9.79 -3.80 0.78
CA ALA A 166 -10.32 -3.14 1.97
C ALA A 166 -9.86 -1.67 2.01
N LEU A 167 -8.58 -1.42 1.72
CA LEU A 167 -8.03 -0.07 1.64
C LEU A 167 -8.70 0.75 0.52
N ALA A 168 -8.85 0.16 -0.67
CA ALA A 168 -9.51 0.81 -1.79
C ALA A 168 -10.98 1.16 -1.48
N SER A 169 -11.67 0.31 -0.72
CA SER A 169 -13.05 0.56 -0.29
C SER A 169 -13.17 1.74 0.68
N VAL A 170 -12.21 1.94 1.60
CA VAL A 170 -12.23 3.11 2.51
C VAL A 170 -11.76 4.39 1.83
N MET A 171 -11.04 4.28 0.70
CA MET A 171 -10.61 5.37 -0.17
C MET A 171 -11.63 5.69 -1.29
N PRO A 172 -12.90 5.30 -1.13
CA PRO A 172 -13.91 5.03 -2.19
C PRO A 172 -13.41 4.92 -3.66
N LEU A 173 -12.41 4.08 -3.93
CA LEU A 173 -11.82 3.99 -5.27
C LEU A 173 -12.69 3.18 -6.23
N ARG A 174 -12.91 3.73 -7.42
CA ARG A 174 -13.54 3.03 -8.55
C ARG A 174 -12.55 2.12 -9.26
N SER A 175 -13.04 1.01 -9.81
CA SER A 175 -12.24 0.16 -10.70
C SER A 175 -11.97 0.85 -12.04
N ILE A 176 -10.72 0.86 -12.48
CA ILE A 176 -10.28 1.42 -13.76
C ILE A 176 -9.77 0.29 -14.66
N THR A 177 -10.43 0.08 -15.79
CA THR A 177 -10.07 -0.93 -16.79
C THR A 177 -9.74 -0.33 -18.17
N THR A 178 -10.03 0.95 -18.35
CA THR A 178 -9.73 1.73 -19.57
C THR A 178 -9.25 3.11 -19.16
N THR A 179 -8.54 3.80 -20.06
CA THR A 179 -8.10 5.18 -19.83
C THR A 179 -9.27 6.04 -19.40
N THR A 180 -9.19 6.63 -18.22
CA THR A 180 -10.27 7.44 -17.67
C THR A 180 -9.73 8.75 -17.10
N ALA A 181 -10.45 9.84 -17.39
CA ALA A 181 -10.24 11.11 -16.72
C ALA A 181 -10.70 11.06 -15.25
N GLY A 182 -10.20 11.97 -14.43
CA GLY A 182 -10.54 12.06 -13.02
C GLY A 182 -9.41 11.63 -12.09
N GLU A 183 -9.62 11.88 -10.80
CA GLU A 183 -8.54 12.00 -9.83
C GLU A 183 -8.17 10.67 -9.16
N ASP A 184 -9.17 9.81 -8.92
CA ASP A 184 -8.99 8.60 -8.11
C ASP A 184 -9.38 7.31 -8.85
N GLY A 185 -8.66 6.22 -8.59
CA GLY A 185 -9.01 4.90 -9.09
C GLY A 185 -8.08 3.77 -8.65
N LEU A 186 -8.62 2.55 -8.71
CA LEU A 186 -7.91 1.29 -8.51
C LEU A 186 -7.76 0.57 -9.86
N VAL A 187 -6.53 0.27 -10.25
CA VAL A 187 -6.21 -0.58 -11.40
C VAL A 187 -5.78 -1.95 -10.91
N ARG A 188 -6.37 -2.99 -11.50
CA ARG A 188 -6.07 -4.39 -11.17
C ARG A 188 -5.31 -5.04 -12.30
N PHE A 189 -4.18 -5.65 -12.00
CA PHE A 189 -3.38 -6.38 -12.97
C PHE A 189 -3.68 -7.88 -12.88
N ASN A 190 -3.93 -8.53 -14.03
CA ASN A 190 -4.17 -9.97 -14.12
C ASN A 190 -2.87 -10.79 -14.30
N SER A 191 -1.72 -10.11 -14.35
CA SER A 191 -0.40 -10.69 -14.55
C SER A 191 0.66 -9.88 -13.79
N GLY A 192 1.83 -10.49 -13.59
CA GLY A 192 2.89 -9.93 -12.75
C GLY A 192 2.89 -10.51 -11.34
N VAL A 193 3.70 -9.92 -10.47
CA VAL A 193 3.87 -10.28 -9.06
C VAL A 193 4.04 -9.01 -8.22
N HIS A 194 4.11 -9.17 -6.90
CA HIS A 194 4.25 -8.05 -5.95
C HIS A 194 5.32 -7.02 -6.35
N GLY A 195 6.49 -7.47 -6.82
CA GLY A 195 7.62 -6.63 -7.23
C GLY A 195 7.57 -6.07 -8.66
N SER A 196 6.48 -6.26 -9.40
CA SER A 196 6.43 -5.94 -10.85
C SER A 196 6.66 -4.47 -11.19
N LEU A 197 6.53 -3.53 -10.24
CA LEU A 197 6.95 -2.14 -10.49
C LEU A 197 8.45 -2.01 -10.77
N LEU A 198 9.28 -2.87 -10.16
CA LEU A 198 10.74 -2.74 -10.14
C LEU A 198 11.46 -3.86 -10.89
N ASP A 199 10.85 -5.04 -11.01
CA ASP A 199 11.45 -6.22 -11.63
C ASP A 199 10.56 -6.77 -12.79
N PRO A 200 11.05 -6.73 -14.05
CA PRO A 200 10.31 -7.21 -15.21
C PRO A 200 10.33 -8.74 -15.39
N THR A 201 11.05 -9.49 -14.55
CA THR A 201 11.31 -10.93 -14.75
C THR A 201 10.05 -11.78 -14.81
N SER A 202 9.03 -11.45 -14.00
CA SER A 202 7.76 -12.20 -13.98
C SER A 202 6.86 -11.90 -15.18
N SER A 203 6.83 -10.64 -15.62
CA SER A 203 6.04 -10.17 -16.76
C SER A 203 6.53 -8.79 -17.18
N PHE A 204 7.26 -8.74 -18.30
CA PHE A 204 7.74 -7.49 -18.88
C PHE A 204 6.59 -6.54 -19.20
N ALA A 205 5.49 -7.06 -19.76
CA ALA A 205 4.30 -6.28 -20.11
C ALA A 205 3.66 -5.63 -18.88
N ALA A 206 3.47 -6.38 -17.79
CA ALA A 206 2.89 -5.84 -16.55
C ALA A 206 3.79 -4.77 -15.92
N THR A 207 5.11 -4.97 -15.94
CA THR A 207 6.08 -3.99 -15.44
C THR A 207 6.06 -2.69 -16.23
N VAL A 208 6.12 -2.78 -17.56
CA VAL A 208 6.06 -1.59 -18.42
C VAL A 208 4.74 -0.85 -18.24
N GLU A 209 3.62 -1.58 -18.19
CA GLU A 209 2.31 -0.97 -18.00
C GLU A 209 2.18 -0.30 -16.62
N THR A 210 2.65 -0.95 -15.54
CA THR A 210 2.67 -0.36 -14.18
C THR A 210 3.49 0.93 -14.17
N GLN A 211 4.71 0.91 -14.70
CA GLN A 211 5.59 2.09 -14.75
C GLN A 211 4.98 3.21 -15.61
N ARG A 212 4.37 2.87 -16.74
CA ARG A 212 3.70 3.83 -17.62
C ARG A 212 2.51 4.48 -16.93
N GLN A 213 1.67 3.73 -16.23
CA GLN A 213 0.54 4.29 -15.46
C GLN A 213 1.03 5.26 -14.37
N VAL A 214 2.02 4.85 -13.57
CA VAL A 214 2.60 5.69 -12.51
C VAL A 214 3.19 6.97 -13.11
N ALA A 215 4.02 6.87 -14.15
CA ALA A 215 4.62 8.04 -14.79
C ALA A 215 3.54 8.97 -15.39
N ALA A 216 2.55 8.42 -16.09
CA ALA A 216 1.47 9.19 -16.68
C ALA A 216 0.65 9.92 -15.63
N PHE A 217 0.30 9.26 -14.51
CA PHE A 217 -0.47 9.88 -13.42
C PHE A 217 0.29 11.05 -12.79
N GLN A 218 1.61 10.94 -12.64
CA GLN A 218 2.44 12.03 -12.13
C GLN A 218 2.55 13.19 -13.13
N LEU A 219 2.72 12.88 -14.43
CA LEU A 219 2.78 13.88 -15.50
C LEU A 219 1.48 14.66 -15.64
N THR A 220 0.33 14.00 -15.48
CA THR A 220 -1.00 14.63 -15.52
C THR A 220 -1.39 15.30 -14.20
N ARG A 221 -0.50 15.30 -13.19
CA ARG A 221 -0.78 15.85 -11.86
C ARG A 221 -2.01 15.22 -11.21
N GLY A 222 -2.25 13.95 -11.50
CA GLY A 222 -3.35 13.16 -10.96
C GLY A 222 -4.66 13.27 -11.74
N THR A 223 -4.74 13.99 -12.85
CA THR A 223 -6.04 14.22 -13.54
C THR A 223 -6.47 13.08 -14.47
N ALA A 224 -5.64 12.06 -14.66
CA ALA A 224 -5.97 10.91 -15.50
C ALA A 224 -5.16 9.66 -15.14
N ILE A 225 -5.84 8.51 -15.12
CA ILE A 225 -5.23 7.18 -15.10
C ILE A 225 -5.32 6.62 -16.52
N SER A 226 -4.17 6.52 -17.17
CA SER A 226 -4.06 6.08 -18.57
C SER A 226 -3.76 4.59 -18.61
N ILE A 227 -4.52 3.79 -19.36
CA ILE A 227 -4.26 2.37 -19.65
C ILE A 227 -3.68 2.26 -21.07
N GLY A 228 -2.54 1.60 -21.22
CA GLY A 228 -1.77 1.54 -22.47
C GLY A 228 -1.72 0.13 -23.03
N ASP A 229 -1.50 -0.85 -22.16
CA ASP A 229 -1.67 -2.27 -22.46
C ASP A 229 -2.81 -2.84 -21.62
N SER A 230 -4.00 -2.99 -22.23
CA SER A 230 -5.16 -3.56 -21.54
C SER A 230 -5.08 -5.09 -21.37
N SER A 231 -4.13 -5.77 -22.03
CA SER A 231 -4.03 -7.23 -21.94
C SER A 231 -3.60 -7.71 -20.55
N VAL A 232 -2.86 -6.88 -19.82
CA VAL A 232 -2.40 -7.16 -18.45
C VAL A 232 -3.35 -6.63 -17.37
N ILE A 233 -4.48 -6.03 -17.75
CA ILE A 233 -5.46 -5.45 -16.83
C ILE A 233 -6.62 -6.42 -16.63
N ALA A 234 -7.01 -6.65 -15.38
CA ALA A 234 -8.14 -7.49 -15.04
C ALA A 234 -9.47 -6.79 -15.36
N PRO A 235 -10.47 -7.49 -15.94
CA PRO A 235 -11.75 -6.90 -16.31
C PRO A 235 -12.71 -6.69 -15.12
N ALA A 236 -12.45 -7.33 -13.98
CA ALA A 236 -13.30 -7.27 -12.79
C ALA A 236 -12.46 -7.40 -11.51
N ALA A 237 -13.08 -7.09 -10.37
CA ALA A 237 -12.53 -7.38 -9.05
C ALA A 237 -12.45 -8.90 -8.79
N PRO A 238 -11.48 -9.37 -7.99
CA PRO A 238 -11.37 -10.75 -7.54
C PRO A 238 -12.41 -11.12 -6.48
#